data_AF-A0A7C3QZK2-F1
#
_entry.id   AF-A0A7C3QZK2-F1
#
_cell.length_a   1.000
_cell.length_b   1.000
_cell.length_c   1.000
_cell.angle_alpha   90.00
_cell.angle_beta   90.00
_cell.angle_gamma   90.00
#
_symmetry.space_group_name_H-M   'P 1'
#
loop_
_entity.id
_entity.type
_entity.pdbx_description
1 polymer ?
#
loop_
_entity_poly.entity_id
_entity_poly.type
_entity_poly.pdbx_seq_one_letter_code
_entity_poly.pdbx_strand_id
1 'polypeptide(L)'
;MPQERLFHAPGAELKPLADDLAQWLKGRQFETQVLPVEGGGLLVQARQEGGWRSMVGMALATNVVVSRAGANIKVEVGQGKWLDKAVVGAVGMLLLWPALIPAAIGAWQQSKLPEEVFGHVAAFLATQRPKPAEAVAAEQVACPHCGKTVSAEAKFCEHCGQPLPQQAPKPKHCIHCGAELSPTAKFCGECGKPVEA
;
A
#
# COMPACT_ATOMS: atom_id res chain seq x y z
N MET A 1 3.82 10.94 25.36
CA MET A 1 3.00 9.75 25.10
C MET A 1 3.29 9.29 23.67
N PRO A 2 3.32 7.98 23.38
CA PRO A 2 3.43 7.52 22.00
C PRO A 2 2.22 8.04 21.21
N GLN A 3 2.44 8.44 19.96
CA GLN A 3 1.38 8.82 19.04
C GLN A 3 1.07 7.64 18.15
N GLU A 4 -0.21 7.33 17.97
CA GLU A 4 -0.65 6.24 17.09
C GLU A 4 -1.51 6.74 15.95
N ARG A 5 -1.43 6.05 14.81
CA ARG A 5 -2.32 6.26 13.66
C ARG A 5 -2.60 4.95 12.96
N LEU A 6 -3.86 4.75 12.59
CA LEU A 6 -4.31 3.65 11.74
C LEU A 6 -4.35 4.08 10.28
N PHE A 7 -3.80 3.26 9.39
CA PHE A 7 -3.81 3.45 7.96
C PHE A 7 -4.56 2.31 7.29
N HIS A 8 -5.58 2.63 6.49
CA HIS A 8 -6.27 1.63 5.69
C HIS A 8 -5.39 1.15 4.53
N ALA A 9 -4.96 -0.11 4.60
CA ALA A 9 -4.00 -0.70 3.68
C ALA A 9 -4.20 -2.24 3.59
N PRO A 10 -5.30 -2.69 2.97
CA PRO A 10 -5.54 -4.11 2.74
C PRO A 10 -4.42 -4.68 1.86
N GLY A 11 -3.82 -5.80 2.28
CA GLY A 11 -2.77 -6.49 1.51
C GLY A 11 -1.38 -5.84 1.52
N ALA A 12 -1.21 -4.62 2.08
CA ALA A 12 0.12 -4.01 2.17
C ALA A 12 1.04 -4.78 3.13
N GLU A 13 2.29 -4.98 2.69
CA GLU A 13 3.31 -5.69 3.45
C GLU A 13 4.04 -4.77 4.44
N LEU A 14 4.33 -5.29 5.64
CA LEU A 14 4.99 -4.52 6.70
C LEU A 14 6.49 -4.32 6.45
N LYS A 15 7.18 -5.31 5.86
CA LYS A 15 8.63 -5.28 5.66
C LYS A 15 9.08 -4.19 4.67
N PRO A 16 8.49 -4.08 3.47
CA PRO A 16 8.80 -2.98 2.56
C PRO A 16 8.55 -1.60 3.20
N LEU A 17 7.47 -1.46 3.98
CA LEU A 17 7.15 -0.24 4.72
C LEU A 17 8.22 0.10 5.77
N ALA A 18 8.63 -0.88 6.58
CA ALA A 18 9.63 -0.66 7.61
C ALA A 18 11.01 -0.32 7.02
N ASP A 19 11.39 -0.97 5.92
CA ASP A 19 12.66 -0.72 5.23
C ASP A 19 12.69 0.67 4.59
N ASP A 20 11.61 1.06 3.89
CA ASP A 20 11.47 2.38 3.29
C ASP A 20 11.52 3.48 4.36
N LEU A 21 10.81 3.28 5.48
CA LEU A 21 10.84 4.21 6.61
C LEU A 21 12.26 4.34 7.20
N ALA A 22 12.96 3.21 7.37
CA ALA A 22 14.34 3.20 7.88
C ALA A 22 15.30 3.92 6.92
N GLN A 23 15.11 3.77 5.61
CA GLN A 23 15.89 4.44 4.57
C GLN A 23 15.61 5.95 4.54
N TRP A 24 14.34 6.35 4.65
CA TRP A 24 13.93 7.75 4.74
C TRP A 24 14.53 8.45 5.97
N LEU A 25 14.47 7.80 7.14
CA LEU A 25 15.11 8.31 8.37
C LEU A 25 16.63 8.37 8.24
N LYS A 26 17.26 7.37 7.61
CA LYS A 26 18.71 7.38 7.36
C LYS A 26 19.14 8.55 6.46
N GLY A 27 18.35 8.88 5.44
CA GLY A 27 18.57 10.07 4.59
C GLY A 27 18.55 11.40 5.37
N ARG A 28 17.98 11.39 6.58
CA ARG A 28 17.92 12.53 7.51
C ARG A 28 18.98 12.46 8.62
N GLN A 29 20.07 11.71 8.39
CA GLN A 29 21.21 11.57 9.29
C GLN A 29 20.90 10.87 10.62
N PHE A 30 19.88 10.01 10.63
CA PHE A 30 19.67 9.09 11.76
C PHE A 30 20.42 7.77 11.51
N GLU A 31 21.02 7.24 12.56
CA GLU A 31 21.32 5.82 12.62
C GLU A 31 20.01 5.05 12.80
N THR A 32 19.76 4.07 11.93
CA THR A 32 18.50 3.31 11.92
C THR A 32 18.71 1.81 12.03
N GLN A 33 17.74 1.12 12.62
CA GLN A 33 17.66 -0.34 12.61
C GLN A 33 16.21 -0.83 12.58
N VAL A 34 16.00 -1.98 11.95
CA VAL A 34 14.69 -2.63 11.85
C VAL A 34 14.74 -3.95 12.60
N LEU A 35 13.80 -4.18 13.51
CA LEU A 35 13.74 -5.36 14.37
C LEU A 35 12.33 -5.96 14.38
N PRO A 36 12.19 -7.29 14.44
CA PRO A 36 10.88 -7.92 14.60
C PRO A 36 10.28 -7.64 15.98
N VAL A 37 8.97 -7.41 16.03
CA VAL A 37 8.21 -7.25 17.27
C VAL A 37 7.59 -8.57 17.67
N GLU A 38 7.70 -8.92 18.95
CA GLU A 38 7.03 -10.10 19.51
C GLU A 38 5.50 -9.91 19.47
N GLY A 39 4.77 -10.89 18.93
CA GLY A 39 3.32 -10.74 18.63
C GLY A 39 3.02 -10.19 17.23
N GLY A 40 4.04 -9.93 16.42
CA GLY A 40 3.91 -9.54 15.01
C GLY A 40 4.08 -8.03 14.81
N GLY A 41 4.77 -7.66 13.73
CA GLY A 41 5.10 -6.28 13.40
C GLY A 41 6.61 -6.05 13.31
N LEU A 42 7.00 -4.81 13.00
CA LEU A 42 8.38 -4.39 12.86
C LEU A 42 8.58 -3.07 13.62
N LEU A 43 9.67 -3.01 14.39
CA LEU A 43 10.15 -1.83 15.06
C LEU A 43 11.26 -1.21 14.21
N VAL A 44 11.09 0.05 13.83
CA VAL A 44 12.14 0.90 13.26
C VAL A 44 12.65 1.82 14.36
N GLN A 45 13.91 1.70 14.73
CA GLN A 45 14.55 2.64 15.66
C GLN A 45 15.39 3.65 14.89
N ALA A 46 15.40 4.90 15.34
CA ALA A 46 16.21 5.98 14.79
C ALA A 46 16.85 6.83 15.91
N ARG A 47 18.17 7.02 15.88
CA ARG A 47 18.91 7.91 16.79
C ARG A 47 19.85 8.84 16.03
N GLN A 48 20.18 10.01 16.57
CA GLN A 48 21.17 10.89 15.95
C GLN A 48 22.58 10.30 16.08
N GLU A 49 23.36 10.35 15.00
CA GLU A 49 24.75 9.88 14.99
C GLU A 49 25.69 10.95 15.59
N GLY A 50 26.52 10.58 16.56
CA GLY A 50 27.77 11.31 16.90
C GLY A 50 27.69 12.75 17.44
N GLY A 51 27.07 12.97 18.61
CA GLY A 51 27.28 14.20 19.40
C GLY A 51 28.04 13.93 20.71
N TRP A 52 28.96 14.82 21.11
CA TRP A 52 29.79 14.82 22.35
C TRP A 52 29.07 14.49 23.70
N ARG A 53 27.75 14.26 23.68
CA ARG A 53 26.93 13.78 24.80
C ARG A 53 26.92 12.26 24.97
N SER A 54 27.72 11.50 24.20
CA SER A 54 27.80 10.03 24.23
C SER A 54 28.19 9.38 25.57
N MET A 55 28.38 10.15 26.65
CA MET A 55 28.69 9.64 27.98
C MET A 55 27.73 10.08 29.09
N VAL A 56 26.62 10.78 28.78
CA VAL A 56 25.61 11.12 29.79
C VAL A 56 24.21 10.86 29.25
N GLY A 57 23.69 9.65 29.50
CA GLY A 57 22.30 9.29 29.25
C GLY A 57 22.15 8.16 28.25
N MET A 58 21.41 7.13 28.65
CA MET A 58 21.10 5.94 27.85
C MET A 58 20.66 6.34 26.43
N ALA A 59 21.29 5.78 25.40
CA ALA A 59 21.12 6.17 24.00
C ALA A 59 19.62 6.25 23.62
N LEU A 60 19.10 7.47 23.51
CA LEU A 60 17.71 7.74 23.16
C LEU A 60 17.47 7.42 21.68
N ALA A 61 16.34 6.77 21.40
CA ALA A 61 15.89 6.43 20.07
C ALA A 61 14.44 6.88 19.87
N THR A 62 14.12 7.34 18.67
CA THR A 62 12.74 7.34 18.18
C THR A 62 12.41 5.92 17.74
N ASN A 63 11.35 5.36 18.30
CA ASN A 63 10.82 4.06 17.97
C ASN A 63 9.56 4.23 17.13
N VAL A 64 9.51 3.61 15.96
CA VAL A 64 8.31 3.50 15.13
C VAL A 64 7.93 2.03 15.02
N VAL A 65 6.80 1.64 15.58
CA VAL A 65 6.28 0.28 15.49
C VAL A 65 5.21 0.23 14.41
N VAL A 66 5.40 -0.62 13.41
CA VAL A 66 4.40 -0.93 12.39
C VAL A 66 3.85 -2.32 12.63
N SER A 67 2.54 -2.43 12.84
CA SER A 67 1.87 -3.70 13.16
C SER A 67 0.58 -3.85 12.35
N ARG A 68 0.15 -5.10 12.14
CA ARG A 68 -1.10 -5.39 11.42
C ARG A 68 -2.30 -5.27 12.37
N ALA A 69 -3.32 -4.53 11.96
CA ALA A 69 -4.60 -4.39 12.66
C ALA A 69 -5.76 -4.65 11.69
N GLY A 70 -5.99 -5.93 11.37
CA GLY A 70 -7.00 -6.35 10.38
C GLY A 70 -6.67 -5.88 8.96
N ALA A 71 -7.58 -5.10 8.34
CA ALA A 71 -7.35 -4.47 7.04
C ALA A 71 -6.43 -3.22 7.12
N ASN A 72 -6.08 -2.80 8.33
CA ASN A 72 -5.29 -1.61 8.58
C ASN A 72 -3.85 -1.96 9.00
N ILE A 73 -2.95 -1.00 8.80
CA ILE A 73 -1.63 -0.98 9.44
C ILE A 73 -1.70 0.05 10.55
N LYS A 74 -1.33 -0.36 11.77
CA LYS A 74 -1.17 0.53 12.91
C LYS A 74 0.29 0.98 12.98
N VAL A 75 0.50 2.28 13.07
CA VAL A 75 1.82 2.90 13.25
C VAL A 75 1.84 3.63 14.58
N GLU A 76 2.79 3.27 15.44
CA GLU A 76 2.99 3.89 16.74
C GLU A 76 4.38 4.53 16.79
N VAL A 77 4.45 5.82 17.07
CA VAL A 77 5.70 6.59 17.16
C VAL A 77 5.92 7.02 18.60
N GLY A 78 7.04 6.62 19.18
CA GLY A 78 7.39 6.91 20.58
C GLY A 78 8.88 7.09 20.78
N GLN A 79 9.26 7.41 22.02
CA GLN A 79 10.66 7.42 22.44
C GLN A 79 10.97 6.10 23.14
N GLY A 80 12.20 5.61 22.99
CA GLY A 80 12.67 4.44 23.71
C GLY A 80 14.18 4.38 23.79
N LYS A 81 14.68 3.34 24.46
CA LYS A 81 16.10 3.03 24.49
C LYS A 81 16.51 2.41 23.16
N TRP A 82 17.63 2.85 22.61
CA TRP A 82 18.28 2.17 21.49
C TRP A 82 18.62 0.73 21.88
N LEU A 83 18.23 -0.24 21.07
CA LEU A 83 18.53 -1.64 21.32
C LEU A 83 19.84 -2.03 20.65
N ASP A 84 20.69 -2.75 21.35
CA ASP A 84 21.87 -3.33 20.73
C ASP A 84 21.45 -4.46 19.78
N LYS A 85 22.12 -4.56 18.62
CA LYS A 85 21.83 -5.52 17.53
C LYS A 85 21.89 -7.01 17.95
N ALA A 86 22.33 -7.30 19.17
CA ALA A 86 22.48 -8.64 19.73
C ALA A 86 21.24 -9.15 20.50
N VAL A 87 20.19 -8.34 20.69
CA VAL A 87 18.99 -8.74 21.45
C VAL A 87 17.84 -9.05 20.50
N VAL A 88 17.73 -10.31 20.10
CA VAL A 88 16.59 -10.84 19.35
C VAL A 88 15.64 -11.48 20.36
N GLY A 89 14.48 -10.85 20.62
CA GLY A 89 13.41 -11.46 21.42
C GLY A 89 12.73 -10.58 22.48
N ALA A 90 13.16 -9.32 22.70
CA ALA A 90 12.65 -8.50 23.81
C ALA A 90 11.72 -7.34 23.39
N VAL A 91 11.10 -7.40 22.21
CA VAL A 91 10.45 -6.21 21.64
C VAL A 91 9.01 -5.98 22.14
N GLY A 92 8.36 -7.02 22.66
CA GLY A 92 7.03 -6.90 23.28
C GLY A 92 7.01 -6.07 24.57
N MET A 93 8.15 -5.89 25.24
CA MET A 93 8.25 -5.22 26.55
C MET A 93 8.80 -3.77 26.49
N LEU A 94 9.00 -3.21 25.29
CA LEU A 94 9.72 -1.93 25.10
C LEU A 94 8.85 -0.69 24.91
N LEU A 95 7.53 -0.84 24.82
CA LEU A 95 6.60 0.31 24.73
C LEU A 95 6.07 0.75 26.11
N LEU A 96 6.35 -0.01 27.17
CA LEU A 96 5.91 0.26 28.54
C LEU A 96 7.10 0.57 29.47
N TRP A 97 7.94 1.55 29.10
CA TRP A 97 8.73 2.24 30.14
C TRP A 97 7.95 3.50 30.53
N PRO A 98 7.18 3.47 31.63
CA PRO A 98 6.50 4.65 32.09
C PRO A 98 7.54 5.56 32.74
N ALA A 99 7.58 6.80 32.26
CA ALA A 99 8.03 7.99 32.99
C ALA A 99 9.39 7.92 33.68
N LEU A 100 10.45 8.46 33.04
CA LEU A 100 11.52 9.26 33.69
C LEU A 100 12.64 9.61 32.69
N ILE A 101 12.33 10.36 31.64
CA ILE A 101 13.32 11.29 31.08
C ILE A 101 12.66 12.67 31.05
N PRO A 102 12.94 13.52 32.05
CA PRO A 102 12.45 14.88 32.07
C PRO A 102 13.17 15.67 30.97
N ALA A 103 12.39 16.15 29.99
CA ALA A 103 12.39 17.50 29.44
C ALA A 103 13.72 18.29 29.18
N ALA A 104 14.91 17.69 29.14
CA ALA A 104 16.16 18.48 29.19
C ALA A 104 17.11 18.38 27.99
N ILE A 105 16.76 17.70 26.89
CA ILE A 105 17.56 17.79 25.64
C ILE A 105 16.63 17.93 24.42
N GLY A 106 16.19 19.17 24.17
CA GLY A 106 15.81 19.61 22.81
C GLY A 106 14.34 19.46 22.42
N ALA A 107 13.46 20.25 23.03
CA ALA A 107 12.04 20.38 22.68
C ALA A 107 11.75 21.00 21.29
N TRP A 108 12.58 20.80 20.26
CA TRP A 108 12.43 21.46 18.95
C TRP A 108 12.23 20.53 17.74
N GLN A 109 12.76 19.28 17.77
CA GLN A 109 12.53 18.29 16.68
C GLN A 109 11.46 17.23 17.01
N GLN A 110 11.05 17.12 18.27
CA GLN A 110 10.24 16.00 18.76
C GLN A 110 8.73 16.12 18.44
N SER A 111 8.22 17.33 18.16
CA SER A 111 6.80 17.53 17.84
C SER A 111 6.45 17.24 16.37
N LYS A 112 7.39 17.47 15.42
CA LYS A 112 7.14 17.32 13.99
C LYS A 112 7.43 15.93 13.44
N LEU A 113 8.36 15.21 14.07
CA LEU A 113 8.79 13.90 13.58
C LEU A 113 7.65 12.87 13.50
N PRO A 114 6.73 12.76 14.49
CA PRO A 114 5.58 11.85 14.38
C PRO A 114 4.68 12.18 13.18
N GLU A 115 4.38 13.47 12.98
CA GLU A 115 3.54 13.93 11.86
C GLU A 115 4.21 13.64 10.50
N GLU A 116 5.51 13.87 10.39
CA GLU A 116 6.30 13.58 9.20
C GLU A 116 6.40 12.08 8.93
N VAL A 117 6.60 11.25 9.97
CA VAL A 117 6.54 9.79 9.86
C VAL A 117 5.18 9.35 9.32
N PHE A 118 4.09 9.85 9.90
CA PHE A 118 2.76 9.50 9.42
C PHE A 118 2.49 9.98 7.99
N GLY A 119 2.99 11.16 7.61
CA GLY A 119 2.92 11.68 6.25
C GLY A 119 3.70 10.81 5.26
N HIS A 120 4.91 10.39 5.63
CA HIS A 120 5.74 9.49 4.82
C HIS A 120 5.09 8.12 4.65
N VAL A 121 4.58 7.53 5.73
CA VAL A 121 3.81 6.27 5.68
C VAL A 121 2.59 6.42 4.78
N ALA A 122 1.84 7.51 4.88
CA ALA A 122 0.69 7.75 4.01
C ALA A 122 1.09 7.77 2.53
N ALA A 123 2.18 8.47 2.20
CA ALA A 123 2.69 8.57 0.84
C ALA A 123 3.14 7.21 0.31
N PHE A 124 3.91 6.45 1.08
CA PHE A 124 4.36 5.11 0.70
C PHE A 124 3.20 4.12 0.53
N LEU A 125 2.22 4.14 1.44
CA LEU A 125 1.04 3.29 1.29
C LEU A 125 0.19 3.70 0.09
N ALA A 126 0.18 4.97 -0.31
CA ALA A 126 -0.50 5.41 -1.52
C ALA A 126 0.17 4.88 -2.81
N THR A 127 1.50 4.70 -2.83
CA THR A 127 2.20 4.09 -3.99
C THR A 127 2.04 2.58 -4.04
N GLN A 128 1.87 1.94 -2.88
CA GLN A 128 1.64 0.50 -2.77
C GLN A 128 0.18 0.08 -2.89
N ARG A 129 -0.77 1.03 -2.89
CA ARG A 129 -2.13 0.68 -3.26
C ARG A 129 -2.02 0.02 -4.62
N PRO A 130 -2.51 -1.23 -4.80
CA PRO A 130 -2.78 -1.67 -6.14
C PRO A 130 -3.61 -0.55 -6.75
N LYS A 131 -3.09 0.09 -7.82
CA LYS A 131 -3.91 0.93 -8.70
C LYS A 131 -5.21 0.16 -8.79
N PRO A 132 -6.37 0.72 -8.36
CA PRO A 132 -7.61 -0.04 -8.34
C PRO A 132 -7.63 -0.80 -9.63
N ALA A 133 -7.38 -2.12 -9.55
CA ALA A 133 -7.38 -2.97 -10.72
C ALA A 133 -8.78 -2.69 -11.19
N GLU A 134 -8.89 -1.99 -12.33
CA GLU A 134 -10.10 -1.35 -12.82
C GLU A 134 -11.23 -2.14 -12.23
N ALA A 135 -11.94 -1.55 -11.25
CA ALA A 135 -13.27 -2.03 -10.98
C ALA A 135 -13.84 -1.95 -12.38
N VAL A 136 -13.92 -3.11 -13.04
CA VAL A 136 -14.45 -3.23 -14.38
C VAL A 136 -15.79 -2.58 -14.16
N ALA A 137 -15.90 -1.34 -14.64
CA ALA A 137 -17.15 -0.66 -14.72
C ALA A 137 -17.83 -1.53 -15.76
N ALA A 138 -18.45 -2.62 -15.28
CA ALA A 138 -19.32 -3.44 -16.06
C ALA A 138 -20.28 -2.42 -16.63
N GLU A 139 -20.11 -2.14 -17.93
CA GLU A 139 -20.83 -1.08 -18.58
C GLU A 139 -22.29 -1.45 -18.40
N GLN A 140 -22.97 -0.70 -17.55
CA GLN A 140 -24.26 -1.10 -17.04
C GLN A 140 -25.30 -0.50 -17.97
N VAL A 141 -26.01 -1.36 -18.68
CA VAL A 141 -27.06 -0.97 -19.62
C VAL A 141 -28.43 -1.22 -19.01
N ALA A 142 -29.41 -0.37 -19.31
CA ALA A 142 -30.79 -0.62 -18.91
C ALA A 142 -31.39 -1.74 -19.78
N CYS A 143 -31.99 -2.75 -19.15
CA CYS A 143 -32.69 -3.80 -19.87
C CYS A 143 -33.88 -3.21 -20.65
N PRO A 144 -33.99 -3.44 -21.98
CA PRO A 144 -35.09 -2.90 -22.78
C PRO A 144 -36.46 -3.51 -22.44
N HIS A 145 -36.50 -4.65 -21.74
CA HIS A 145 -37.74 -5.34 -21.39
C HIS A 145 -38.31 -4.95 -20.03
N CYS A 146 -37.46 -4.67 -19.04
CA CYS A 146 -37.92 -4.39 -17.67
C CYS A 146 -37.37 -3.09 -17.07
N GLY A 147 -36.50 -2.37 -17.78
CA GLY A 147 -35.92 -1.09 -17.35
C GLY A 147 -34.86 -1.20 -16.26
N LYS A 148 -34.62 -2.39 -15.69
CA LYS A 148 -33.59 -2.59 -14.66
C LYS A 148 -32.20 -2.67 -15.27
N THR A 149 -31.22 -2.15 -14.53
CA THR A 149 -29.82 -2.13 -14.91
C THR A 149 -29.23 -3.53 -14.90
N VAL A 150 -28.46 -3.85 -15.94
CA VAL A 150 -27.80 -5.14 -16.14
C VAL A 150 -26.40 -4.93 -16.72
N SER A 151 -25.49 -5.89 -16.57
CA SER A 151 -24.16 -5.84 -17.21
C SER A 151 -24.30 -5.94 -18.74
N ALA A 152 -23.53 -5.12 -19.48
CA ALA A 152 -23.52 -5.09 -20.95
C ALA A 152 -23.09 -6.42 -21.58
N GLU A 153 -22.36 -7.25 -20.85
CA GLU A 153 -21.90 -8.57 -21.26
C GLU A 153 -22.90 -9.70 -20.92
N ALA A 154 -23.97 -9.40 -20.18
CA ALA A 154 -24.97 -10.39 -19.79
C ALA A 154 -25.79 -10.86 -21.01
N LYS A 155 -25.86 -12.19 -21.20
CA LYS A 155 -26.67 -12.80 -22.27
C LYS A 155 -28.18 -12.78 -21.98
N PHE A 156 -28.53 -12.73 -20.69
CA PHE A 156 -29.90 -12.75 -20.17
C PHE A 156 -30.02 -11.74 -19.04
N CYS A 157 -31.17 -11.09 -18.93
CA CYS A 157 -31.45 -10.21 -17.80
C CYS A 157 -31.67 -11.02 -16.52
N GLU A 158 -30.88 -10.76 -15.48
CA GLU A 158 -31.02 -11.38 -14.17
C GLU A 158 -32.33 -11.06 -13.45
N HIS A 159 -33.03 -9.99 -13.88
CA HIS A 159 -34.25 -9.53 -13.24
C HIS A 159 -35.55 -9.96 -13.91
N CYS A 160 -35.54 -10.25 -15.22
CA CYS A 160 -36.75 -10.66 -15.96
C CYS A 160 -36.56 -11.93 -16.80
N GLY A 161 -35.34 -12.46 -16.89
CA GLY A 161 -35.02 -13.69 -17.62
C GLY A 161 -35.01 -13.57 -19.15
N GLN A 162 -35.34 -12.41 -19.72
CA GLN A 162 -35.32 -12.20 -21.17
C GLN A 162 -33.90 -12.06 -21.71
N PRO A 163 -33.62 -12.57 -22.93
CA PRO A 163 -32.31 -12.42 -23.57
C PRO A 163 -32.04 -10.95 -23.87
N LEU A 164 -30.80 -10.52 -23.68
CA LEU A 164 -30.37 -9.16 -24.02
C LEU A 164 -29.80 -9.14 -25.44
N PRO A 165 -30.00 -8.05 -26.21
CA PRO A 165 -29.38 -7.92 -27.53
C PRO A 165 -27.87 -7.91 -27.36
N GLN A 166 -27.22 -9.03 -27.75
CA GLN A 166 -25.77 -9.13 -27.73
C GLN A 166 -25.21 -8.04 -28.63
N GLN A 167 -24.38 -7.16 -28.08
CA GLN A 167 -23.56 -6.29 -28.91
C GLN A 167 -22.68 -7.21 -29.77
N ALA A 168 -22.92 -7.21 -31.08
CA ALA A 168 -22.13 -7.99 -32.01
C ALA A 168 -20.64 -7.66 -31.79
N PRO A 169 -19.74 -8.67 -31.82
CA PRO A 169 -18.32 -8.42 -31.71
C PRO A 169 -17.92 -7.37 -32.75
N LYS A 170 -17.26 -6.29 -32.32
CA LYS A 170 -16.82 -5.20 -33.20
C LYS A 170 -16.13 -5.80 -34.43
N PRO A 171 -16.50 -5.38 -35.66
CA PRO A 171 -15.95 -5.95 -36.88
C PRO A 171 -14.43 -5.78 -36.90
N LYS A 172 -13.72 -6.89 -37.11
CA LYS A 172 -12.27 -6.87 -37.35
C LYS A 172 -12.03 -6.38 -38.78
N HIS A 173 -11.01 -5.58 -39.00
CA HIS A 173 -10.64 -5.11 -40.35
C HIS A 173 -9.37 -5.81 -40.82
N CYS A 174 -9.28 -6.07 -42.13
CA CYS A 174 -8.11 -6.70 -42.73
C CYS A 174 -6.89 -5.79 -42.64
N ILE A 175 -5.78 -6.28 -42.09
CA ILE A 175 -4.52 -5.53 -42.00
C ILE A 175 -3.89 -5.21 -43.36
N HIS A 176 -4.28 -5.92 -44.42
CA HIS A 176 -3.67 -5.79 -45.74
C HIS A 176 -4.47 -4.89 -46.69
N CYS A 177 -5.79 -4.83 -46.58
CA CYS A 177 -6.64 -4.06 -47.49
C CYS A 177 -7.71 -3.20 -46.79
N GLY A 178 -7.87 -3.31 -45.48
CA GLY A 178 -8.87 -2.56 -44.71
C GLY A 178 -10.31 -3.07 -44.81
N ALA A 179 -10.59 -4.13 -45.58
CA ALA A 179 -11.94 -4.69 -45.69
C ALA A 179 -12.43 -5.29 -44.36
N GLU A 180 -13.74 -5.19 -44.11
CA GLU A 180 -14.38 -5.81 -42.94
C GLU A 180 -14.27 -7.35 -43.02
N LEU A 181 -13.81 -7.96 -41.93
CA LEU A 181 -13.63 -9.39 -41.80
C LEU A 181 -14.77 -9.99 -40.98
N SER A 182 -15.32 -11.08 -41.48
CA SER A 182 -16.22 -11.93 -40.70
C SER A 182 -15.50 -12.44 -39.43
N PRO A 183 -16.19 -12.56 -38.28
CA PRO A 183 -15.58 -12.97 -37.01
C PRO A 183 -14.90 -14.35 -37.04
N THR A 184 -15.18 -15.17 -38.06
CA THR A 184 -14.64 -16.52 -38.24
C THR A 184 -13.82 -16.68 -39.53
N ALA A 185 -13.53 -15.60 -40.25
CA ALA A 185 -12.75 -15.66 -41.49
C ALA A 185 -11.29 -16.07 -41.20
N LYS A 186 -10.73 -17.00 -41.98
CA LYS A 186 -9.29 -17.35 -41.99
C LYS A 186 -8.51 -16.62 -43.10
N PHE A 187 -9.22 -16.20 -44.13
CA PHE A 187 -8.70 -15.43 -45.26
C PHE A 187 -9.63 -14.25 -45.54
N CYS A 188 -9.06 -13.14 -46.02
CA CYS A 188 -9.83 -11.99 -46.44
C CYS A 188 -10.56 -12.30 -47.76
N GLY A 189 -11.89 -12.13 -47.78
CA GLY A 189 -12.70 -12.34 -48.98
C GLY A 189 -12.39 -11.36 -50.12
N GLU A 190 -11.86 -10.18 -49.80
CA GLU A 190 -11.52 -9.14 -50.79
C GLU A 190 -10.10 -9.28 -51.33
N CYS A 191 -9.09 -9.42 -50.47
CA CYS A 191 -7.68 -9.43 -50.90
C CYS A 191 -7.04 -10.83 -50.93
N GLY A 192 -7.75 -11.87 -50.49
CA GLY A 192 -7.28 -13.27 -50.50
C GLY A 192 -6.16 -13.61 -49.52
N LYS A 193 -5.63 -12.64 -48.76
CA LYS A 193 -4.55 -12.85 -47.80
C LYS A 193 -5.08 -13.45 -46.48
N PRO A 194 -4.28 -14.29 -45.78
CA PRO A 194 -4.66 -14.79 -44.45
C PRO A 194 -4.86 -13.63 -43.48
N VAL A 195 -5.82 -13.77 -42.57
CA VAL A 195 -6.17 -12.71 -41.60
C VAL A 195 -5.45 -12.85 -40.26
N GLU A 196 -4.74 -13.95 -40.07
CA GLU A 196 -3.89 -14.23 -38.93
C GLU A 196 -2.44 -13.92 -39.34
N ALA A 197 -1.76 -13.08 -38.56
CA ALA A 197 -0.30 -12.93 -38.61
C ALA A 197 0.32 -13.87 -37.59
#